data_AF-D2W543-F1
#
_entry.id   AF-D2W543-F1
#
_cell.length_a   1.000
_cell.length_b   1.000
_cell.length_c   1.000
_cell.angle_alpha   90.00
_cell.angle_beta   90.00
_cell.angle_gamma   90.00
#
_symmetry.space_group_name_H-M   'P 1'
#
loop_
_entity.id
_entity.type
_entity.pdbx_description
1 polymer ?
#
loop_
_entity_poly.entity_id
_entity_poly.type
_entity_poly.pdbx_seq_one_letter_code
_entity_poly.pdbx_strand_id
1 'polypeptide(L)'
;MRKINTTIEGFLECYGMGGEVSINQNDSFDTYQKLIQLLVKRKGKLMVLIDEYDRFANKLIFENPEKYQLIVEGKRGDPTSSPIRSFFERLKESSATGLQDFRSIITGITPIALADASGYNVSSNISSDKIFGGLVGFTENDLRMALNNIDIIGNDQDITISTMKKYYKGYHFPGSKHALFNTTLSMFFLNKLVKDEPFRNAVLQKQEIPLSILTDTNTMISENVFATLASSVVSNDIIQQLLSKDYIEVTESIYPSLKLREIIDPPSNEEDIQKIRDNALSFMYYHGMITFTESSSKQMNPKQLLIPNEIAKVQYLEQLRRLISLRESDISTFINEPTQDNLKKLLWSILSKQETVFDNDMSERSLQSCIESALRSYSLYRSKDFTFRAEKEYTNYHINGKEYTELRADLVISTDNDIFIIKLKRLRPMYLSQYSTIRIWKPYMFKEKFKELLQADESQLLNMLVFQKWANKYVKVESILNEASSKVKQYAKKEQELLGNNDKTIHKFVVIQVGWPLIVRKVN
;
A
#
# COMPACT_ATOMS: atom_id res chain seq x y z
N MET A 1 -3.57 -23.08 -23.46
CA MET A 1 -3.56 -24.36 -24.20
C MET A 1 -2.45 -24.39 -25.26
N ARG A 2 -2.49 -23.60 -26.34
CA ARG A 2 -1.45 -23.64 -27.42
C ARG A 2 0.02 -23.53 -26.92
N LYS A 3 0.29 -22.60 -25.99
CA LYS A 3 1.64 -22.41 -25.43
C LYS A 3 2.20 -23.67 -24.74
N ILE A 4 1.34 -24.46 -24.08
CA ILE A 4 1.74 -25.72 -23.41
C ILE A 4 2.22 -26.73 -24.46
N ASN A 5 1.46 -26.91 -25.54
CA ASN A 5 1.86 -27.82 -26.62
C ASN A 5 3.18 -27.40 -27.25
N THR A 6 3.36 -26.10 -27.55
CA THR A 6 4.63 -25.59 -28.09
C THR A 6 5.79 -25.83 -27.13
N THR A 7 5.61 -25.66 -25.82
CA THR A 7 6.66 -25.97 -24.83
C THR A 7 6.98 -27.46 -24.79
N ILE A 8 5.97 -28.34 -24.86
CA ILE A 8 6.17 -29.79 -24.88
C ILE A 8 6.90 -30.22 -26.15
N GLU A 9 6.52 -29.68 -27.30
CA GLU A 9 7.14 -29.97 -28.59
C GLU A 9 8.63 -29.58 -28.59
N GLY A 10 8.95 -28.37 -28.14
CA GLY A 10 10.34 -27.93 -27.96
C GLY A 10 11.12 -28.78 -26.96
N PHE A 11 10.49 -29.24 -25.87
CA PHE A 11 11.10 -30.19 -24.94
C PHE A 11 11.42 -31.51 -25.64
N LEU A 12 10.47 -32.08 -26.38
CA LEU A 12 10.69 -33.36 -27.09
C LEU A 12 11.82 -33.23 -28.11
N GLU A 13 11.88 -32.14 -28.86
CA GLU A 13 12.98 -31.87 -29.79
C GLU A 13 14.33 -31.77 -29.09
N CYS A 14 14.42 -30.97 -28.01
CA CYS A 14 15.67 -30.77 -27.26
C CYS A 14 16.26 -32.07 -26.71
N TYR A 15 15.40 -33.03 -26.33
CA TYR A 15 15.82 -34.33 -25.78
C TYR A 15 15.80 -35.46 -26.81
N GLY A 16 15.66 -35.17 -28.11
CA GLY A 16 15.69 -36.18 -29.17
C GLY A 16 14.53 -37.17 -29.15
N MET A 17 13.38 -36.76 -28.61
CA MET A 17 12.12 -37.51 -28.53
C MET A 17 11.06 -36.97 -29.50
N GLY A 18 11.48 -36.21 -30.52
CA GLY A 18 10.59 -35.64 -31.53
C GLY A 18 9.75 -36.71 -32.23
N GLY A 19 8.44 -36.46 -32.35
CA GLY A 19 7.50 -37.39 -32.99
C GLY A 19 7.08 -38.60 -32.15
N GLU A 20 7.65 -38.81 -30.96
CA GLU A 20 7.26 -39.92 -30.07
C GLU A 20 5.94 -39.65 -29.31
N VAL A 21 5.54 -38.39 -29.21
CA VAL A 21 4.27 -37.97 -28.61
C VAL A 21 3.43 -37.28 -29.68
N SER A 22 2.20 -37.75 -29.87
CA SER A 22 1.24 -37.07 -30.75
C SER A 22 0.67 -35.82 -30.07
N ILE A 23 0.93 -34.65 -30.66
CA ILE A 23 0.42 -33.36 -30.19
C ILE A 23 -1.07 -33.24 -30.51
N ASN A 24 -1.91 -33.12 -29.47
CA ASN A 24 -3.32 -32.83 -29.60
C ASN A 24 -3.53 -31.31 -29.59
N GLN A 25 -3.82 -30.73 -30.77
CA GLN A 25 -3.98 -29.28 -30.95
C GLN A 25 -5.17 -28.69 -30.20
N ASN A 26 -6.17 -29.51 -29.88
CA ASN A 26 -7.40 -29.08 -29.21
C ASN A 26 -7.32 -29.25 -27.69
N ASP A 27 -6.47 -30.15 -27.20
CA ASP A 27 -6.29 -30.40 -25.77
C ASP A 27 -4.82 -30.60 -25.40
N SER A 28 -4.25 -29.58 -24.76
CA SER A 28 -2.87 -29.64 -24.28
C SER A 28 -2.70 -30.52 -23.04
N PHE A 29 -3.76 -30.82 -22.29
CA PHE A 29 -3.69 -31.73 -21.13
C PHE A 29 -3.60 -33.19 -21.54
N ASP A 30 -4.19 -33.57 -22.68
CA ASP A 30 -3.98 -34.86 -23.32
C ASP A 30 -2.51 -35.00 -23.78
N THR A 31 -2.00 -33.99 -24.50
CA THR A 31 -0.59 -33.94 -24.94
C THR A 31 0.37 -34.08 -23.75
N TYR A 32 0.11 -33.35 -22.68
CA TYR A 32 0.89 -33.44 -21.45
C TYR A 32 0.84 -34.84 -20.82
N GLN A 33 -0.34 -35.49 -20.76
CA GLN A 33 -0.44 -36.84 -20.21
C GLN A 33 0.32 -37.87 -21.06
N LYS A 34 0.30 -37.75 -22.39
CA LYS A 34 1.10 -38.61 -23.27
C LYS A 34 2.60 -38.45 -23.02
N LEU A 35 3.07 -37.22 -22.80
CA LEU A 35 4.45 -36.96 -22.37
C LEU A 35 4.77 -37.68 -21.05
N ILE A 36 3.91 -37.55 -20.04
CA ILE A 36 4.10 -38.24 -18.75
C ILE A 36 4.18 -39.75 -18.93
N GLN A 37 3.29 -40.35 -19.71
CA GLN A 37 3.31 -41.79 -20.00
C GLN A 37 4.61 -42.23 -20.70
N LEU A 38 5.10 -41.44 -21.66
CA LEU A 38 6.38 -41.70 -22.32
C LEU A 38 7.53 -41.67 -21.32
N LEU A 39 7.58 -40.65 -20.45
CA LEU A 39 8.64 -40.51 -19.45
C LEU A 39 8.57 -41.64 -18.42
N VAL A 40 7.38 -42.07 -17.98
CA VAL A 40 7.23 -43.23 -17.09
C VAL A 40 7.81 -44.50 -17.73
N LYS A 41 7.48 -44.79 -19.01
CA LYS A 41 8.04 -45.94 -19.74
C LYS A 41 9.56 -45.90 -19.83
N ARG A 42 10.12 -44.70 -19.98
CA ARG A 42 11.56 -44.45 -20.08
C ARG A 42 12.26 -44.30 -18.73
N LYS A 43 11.54 -44.40 -17.61
CA LYS A 43 12.07 -44.06 -16.27
C LYS A 43 12.73 -42.66 -16.24
N GLY A 44 12.15 -41.75 -17.00
CA GLY A 44 12.59 -40.37 -17.10
C GLY A 44 12.17 -39.55 -15.88
N LYS A 45 12.81 -38.39 -15.74
CA LYS A 45 12.50 -37.39 -14.71
C LYS A 45 11.93 -36.15 -15.38
N LEU A 46 11.11 -35.39 -14.66
CA LEU A 46 10.53 -34.16 -15.17
C LEU A 46 10.53 -33.07 -14.11
N MET A 47 11.06 -31.90 -14.49
CA MET A 47 10.93 -30.67 -13.74
C MET A 47 10.10 -29.68 -14.56
N VAL A 48 9.03 -29.16 -13.97
CA VAL A 48 8.15 -28.16 -14.59
C VAL A 48 8.39 -26.81 -13.91
N LEU A 49 8.84 -25.82 -14.68
CA LEU A 49 9.02 -24.45 -14.22
C LEU A 49 7.89 -23.58 -14.78
N ILE A 50 7.13 -22.92 -13.91
CA ILE A 50 6.02 -22.05 -14.31
C ILE A 50 6.29 -20.66 -13.75
N ASP A 51 6.58 -19.74 -14.66
CA ASP A 51 6.75 -18.34 -14.31
C ASP A 51 5.44 -17.56 -14.46
N GLU A 52 5.25 -16.57 -13.59
CA GLU A 52 4.07 -15.70 -13.50
C GLU A 52 2.73 -16.46 -13.53
N TYR A 53 2.57 -17.52 -12.72
CA TYR A 53 1.36 -18.37 -12.76
C TYR A 53 0.07 -17.58 -12.52
N ASP A 54 0.15 -16.48 -11.77
CA ASP A 54 -0.97 -15.63 -11.35
C ASP A 54 -1.24 -14.48 -12.32
N ARG A 55 -0.41 -14.26 -13.35
CA ARG A 55 -0.57 -13.12 -14.28
C ARG A 55 -1.96 -13.05 -14.91
N PHE A 56 -2.52 -14.18 -15.31
CA PHE A 56 -3.87 -14.25 -15.87
C PHE A 56 -4.94 -13.86 -14.84
N ALA A 57 -4.81 -14.40 -13.62
CA ALA A 57 -5.72 -14.11 -12.53
C ALA A 57 -5.66 -12.64 -12.13
N ASN A 58 -4.47 -12.09 -11.90
CA ASN A 58 -4.26 -10.68 -11.59
C ASN A 58 -4.89 -9.79 -12.66
N LYS A 59 -4.69 -10.09 -13.95
CA LYS A 59 -5.33 -9.35 -15.04
C LYS A 59 -6.87 -9.35 -14.91
N LEU A 60 -7.48 -10.51 -14.60
CA LEU A 60 -8.93 -10.61 -14.43
C LEU A 60 -9.44 -9.89 -13.17
N ILE A 61 -8.73 -9.98 -12.04
CA ILE A 61 -9.06 -9.24 -10.81
C ILE A 61 -9.23 -7.75 -11.13
N PHE A 62 -8.36 -7.23 -11.99
CA PHE A 62 -8.29 -5.82 -12.30
C PHE A 62 -9.22 -5.35 -13.41
N GLU A 63 -9.38 -6.14 -14.48
CA GLU A 63 -10.23 -5.76 -15.62
C GLU A 63 -11.71 -6.04 -15.39
N ASN A 64 -12.03 -7.13 -14.69
CA ASN A 64 -13.41 -7.56 -14.46
C ASN A 64 -13.51 -8.52 -13.26
N PRO A 65 -13.67 -8.01 -12.02
CA PRO A 65 -13.76 -8.82 -10.80
C PRO A 65 -14.87 -9.88 -10.84
N GLU A 66 -15.98 -9.63 -11.54
CA GLU A 66 -17.07 -10.61 -11.69
C GLU A 66 -16.63 -11.80 -12.57
N LYS A 67 -15.92 -11.52 -13.67
CA LYS A 67 -15.31 -12.58 -14.49
C LYS A 67 -14.20 -13.31 -13.74
N TYR A 68 -13.45 -12.64 -12.87
CA TYR A 68 -12.47 -13.31 -12.00
C TYR A 68 -13.14 -14.40 -11.16
N GLN A 69 -14.24 -14.08 -10.48
CA GLN A 69 -14.98 -15.07 -9.69
C GLN A 69 -15.45 -16.24 -10.58
N LEU A 70 -16.03 -15.95 -11.74
CA LEU A 70 -16.53 -17.00 -12.64
C LEU A 70 -15.43 -17.90 -13.21
N ILE A 71 -14.25 -17.36 -13.53
CA ILE A 71 -13.20 -18.06 -14.28
C ILE A 71 -12.10 -18.62 -13.37
N VAL A 72 -11.77 -17.96 -12.26
CA VAL A 72 -10.67 -18.38 -11.37
C VAL A 72 -11.18 -19.17 -10.18
N GLU A 73 -12.20 -18.66 -9.47
CA GLU A 73 -12.86 -19.45 -8.41
C GLU A 73 -13.68 -20.61 -9.01
N GLY A 74 -14.26 -20.37 -10.19
CA GLY A 74 -15.07 -21.34 -10.91
C GLY A 74 -16.51 -21.45 -10.37
N LYS A 75 -17.32 -22.27 -11.04
CA LYS A 75 -18.65 -22.63 -10.53
C LYS A 75 -18.50 -23.66 -9.41
N ARG A 76 -19.13 -23.40 -8.26
CA ARG A 76 -19.17 -24.36 -7.14
C ARG A 76 -19.64 -25.73 -7.63
N GLY A 77 -18.81 -26.75 -7.42
CA GLY A 77 -19.11 -28.15 -7.80
C GLY A 77 -18.69 -28.57 -9.20
N ASP A 78 -18.15 -27.65 -10.02
CA ASP A 78 -17.60 -27.98 -11.35
C ASP A 78 -16.06 -27.81 -11.35
N PRO A 79 -15.29 -28.91 -11.19
CA PRO A 79 -13.83 -28.85 -11.15
C PRO A 79 -13.20 -28.38 -12.48
N THR A 80 -13.94 -28.41 -13.60
CA THR A 80 -13.45 -27.97 -14.92
C THR A 80 -13.66 -26.49 -15.19
N SER A 81 -14.38 -25.79 -14.31
CA SER A 81 -14.77 -24.39 -14.52
C SER A 81 -13.63 -23.38 -14.34
N SER A 82 -12.48 -23.79 -13.79
CA SER A 82 -11.30 -22.93 -13.60
C SER A 82 -10.08 -23.46 -14.35
N PRO A 83 -9.56 -22.74 -15.36
CA PRO A 83 -8.36 -23.17 -16.10
C PRO A 83 -7.12 -23.34 -15.22
N ILE A 84 -6.95 -22.48 -14.21
CA ILE A 84 -5.85 -22.56 -13.23
C ILE A 84 -5.98 -23.85 -12.41
N ARG A 85 -7.19 -24.13 -11.91
CA ARG A 85 -7.48 -25.34 -11.16
C ARG A 85 -7.18 -26.59 -11.99
N SER A 86 -7.76 -26.70 -13.19
CA SER A 86 -7.58 -27.85 -14.08
C SER A 86 -6.09 -28.10 -14.39
N PHE A 87 -5.33 -27.03 -14.62
CA PHE A 87 -3.90 -27.13 -14.87
C PHE A 87 -3.13 -27.69 -13.68
N PHE A 88 -3.37 -27.16 -12.48
CA PHE A 88 -2.68 -27.61 -11.27
C PHE A 88 -3.12 -28.99 -10.78
N GLU A 89 -4.39 -29.36 -10.93
CA GLU A 89 -4.87 -30.72 -10.67
C GLU A 89 -4.15 -31.72 -11.59
N ARG A 90 -3.94 -31.38 -12.87
CA ARG A 90 -3.20 -32.23 -13.81
C ARG A 90 -1.72 -32.38 -13.45
N LEU A 91 -1.07 -31.32 -12.98
CA LEU A 91 0.29 -31.40 -12.43
C LEU A 91 0.33 -32.29 -11.18
N LYS A 92 -0.66 -32.17 -10.30
CA LYS A 92 -0.78 -33.01 -9.10
C LYS A 92 -0.96 -34.49 -9.46
N GLU A 93 -1.80 -34.81 -10.44
CA GLU A 93 -1.96 -36.18 -10.94
C GLU A 93 -0.63 -36.77 -11.41
N SER A 94 0.22 -35.96 -12.05
CA SER A 94 1.54 -36.41 -12.52
C SER A 94 2.42 -36.95 -11.40
N SER A 95 2.35 -36.36 -10.20
CA SER A 95 3.08 -36.84 -9.02
C SER A 95 2.61 -38.23 -8.55
N ALA A 96 1.37 -38.62 -8.88
CA ALA A 96 0.79 -39.91 -8.52
C ALA A 96 0.97 -40.99 -9.61
N THR A 97 1.45 -40.64 -10.81
CA THR A 97 1.54 -41.55 -11.98
C THR A 97 2.77 -42.48 -12.00
N GLY A 98 3.59 -42.50 -10.94
CA GLY A 98 4.81 -43.30 -10.89
C GLY A 98 6.00 -42.70 -11.66
N LEU A 99 5.90 -41.43 -12.06
CA LEU A 99 7.01 -40.69 -12.67
C LEU A 99 8.14 -40.47 -11.65
N GLN A 100 9.37 -40.82 -12.03
CA GLN A 100 10.52 -40.69 -11.14
C GLN A 100 10.89 -39.21 -10.93
N ASP A 101 11.03 -38.79 -9.67
CA ASP A 101 11.49 -37.44 -9.29
C ASP A 101 10.74 -36.28 -9.98
N PHE A 102 9.41 -36.39 -10.13
CA PHE A 102 8.61 -35.26 -10.59
C PHE A 102 8.75 -34.08 -9.63
N ARG A 103 9.07 -32.90 -10.18
CA ARG A 103 9.16 -31.63 -9.45
C ARG A 103 8.49 -30.53 -10.23
N SER A 104 7.91 -29.59 -9.51
CA SER A 104 7.40 -28.34 -10.07
C SER A 104 7.86 -27.17 -9.21
N ILE A 105 8.24 -26.07 -9.86
CA ILE A 105 8.51 -24.79 -9.22
C ILE A 105 7.64 -23.76 -9.92
N ILE A 106 6.90 -22.99 -9.12
CA ILE A 106 6.02 -21.95 -9.62
C ILE A 106 6.38 -20.63 -8.98
N THR A 107 6.39 -19.57 -9.78
CA THR A 107 6.63 -18.19 -9.34
C THR A 107 5.45 -17.31 -9.75
N GLY A 108 5.16 -16.33 -8.91
CA GLY A 108 4.05 -15.40 -9.09
C GLY A 108 4.19 -14.25 -8.11
N ILE A 109 3.29 -13.27 -8.21
CA ILE A 109 3.30 -12.08 -7.34
C ILE A 109 2.51 -12.38 -6.07
N THR A 110 1.27 -12.89 -6.19
CA THR A 110 0.37 -13.10 -5.05
C THR A 110 -0.18 -14.53 -4.99
N PRO A 111 -0.46 -15.07 -3.79
CA PRO A 111 -1.05 -16.39 -3.63
C PRO A 111 -2.56 -16.46 -3.93
N ILE A 112 -3.20 -15.34 -4.31
CA ILE A 112 -4.66 -15.22 -4.46
C ILE A 112 -5.22 -16.25 -5.44
N ALA A 113 -4.63 -16.33 -6.64
CA ALA A 113 -5.13 -17.21 -7.69
C ALA A 113 -5.10 -18.70 -7.28
N LEU A 114 -4.09 -19.12 -6.52
CA LEU A 114 -3.99 -20.49 -6.00
C LEU A 114 -5.01 -20.74 -4.89
N ALA A 115 -5.18 -19.79 -3.97
CA ALA A 115 -6.12 -19.88 -2.87
C ALA A 115 -7.58 -19.97 -3.36
N ASP A 116 -7.92 -19.24 -4.42
CA ASP A 116 -9.25 -19.21 -5.02
C ASP A 116 -9.51 -20.40 -5.95
N ALA A 117 -8.51 -20.88 -6.70
CA ALA A 117 -8.67 -22.04 -7.59
C ALA A 117 -8.75 -23.38 -6.84
N SER A 118 -8.23 -23.48 -5.61
CA SER A 118 -8.30 -24.68 -4.73
C SER A 118 -7.71 -26.01 -5.28
N GLY A 119 -6.97 -25.98 -6.39
CA GLY A 119 -6.50 -27.19 -7.09
C GLY A 119 -5.11 -27.73 -6.72
N TYR A 120 -4.31 -27.00 -5.92
CA TYR A 120 -2.89 -27.31 -5.74
C TYR A 120 -2.41 -27.43 -4.28
N ASN A 121 -3.20 -28.12 -3.46
CA ASN A 121 -2.92 -28.32 -2.03
C ASN A 121 -1.74 -29.24 -1.68
N VAL A 122 -1.00 -29.74 -2.68
CA VAL A 122 0.22 -30.56 -2.49
C VAL A 122 1.51 -29.74 -2.55
N SER A 123 1.42 -28.47 -2.92
CA SER A 123 2.58 -27.59 -3.01
C SER A 123 3.01 -27.06 -1.65
N SER A 124 4.31 -26.87 -1.48
CA SER A 124 4.90 -26.19 -0.31
C SER A 124 5.22 -24.75 -0.69
N ASN A 125 4.71 -23.77 0.08
CA ASN A 125 5.03 -22.36 -0.13
C ASN A 125 6.36 -22.02 0.57
N ILE A 126 7.39 -21.72 -0.24
CA ILE A 126 8.73 -21.37 0.24
C ILE A 126 9.02 -19.86 0.22
N SER A 127 8.04 -19.02 -0.09
CA SER A 127 8.22 -17.57 -0.31
C SER A 127 8.72 -16.83 0.95
N SER A 128 8.43 -17.36 2.13
CA SER A 128 8.87 -16.82 3.42
C SER A 128 9.91 -17.71 4.12
N ASP A 129 10.46 -18.70 3.41
CA ASP A 129 11.48 -19.58 3.96
C ASP A 129 12.81 -18.82 4.10
N LYS A 130 13.35 -18.87 5.32
CA LYS A 130 14.58 -18.18 5.72
C LYS A 130 15.80 -18.62 4.92
N ILE A 131 15.79 -19.82 4.35
CA ILE A 131 16.89 -20.32 3.51
C ILE A 131 17.02 -19.49 2.22
N PHE A 132 15.89 -19.00 1.67
CA PHE A 132 15.85 -18.31 0.39
C PHE A 132 15.75 -16.79 0.51
N GLY A 133 15.59 -16.24 1.72
CA GLY A 133 15.40 -14.81 1.93
C GLY A 133 16.49 -13.90 1.36
N GLY A 134 17.71 -14.41 1.16
CA GLY A 134 18.80 -13.67 0.51
C GLY A 134 18.76 -13.66 -1.03
N LEU A 135 17.92 -14.50 -1.66
CA LEU A 135 17.86 -14.68 -3.12
C LEU A 135 16.85 -13.76 -3.82
N VAL A 136 15.96 -13.12 -3.06
CA VAL A 136 14.84 -12.32 -3.60
C VAL A 136 15.20 -10.87 -3.90
N GLY A 137 16.49 -10.52 -3.78
CA GLY A 137 17.00 -9.16 -3.99
C GLY A 137 18.51 -9.18 -4.18
N PHE A 138 19.08 -8.07 -4.64
CA PHE A 138 20.53 -7.95 -4.73
C PHE A 138 21.13 -7.56 -3.39
N THR A 139 22.29 -8.12 -3.09
CA THR A 139 23.17 -7.65 -2.01
C THR A 139 24.04 -6.50 -2.50
N GLU A 140 24.69 -5.81 -1.57
CA GLU A 140 25.71 -4.82 -1.94
C GLU A 140 26.87 -5.45 -2.72
N ASN A 141 27.22 -6.70 -2.42
CA ASN A 141 28.28 -7.41 -3.13
C ASN A 141 27.92 -7.67 -4.59
N ASP A 142 26.66 -8.06 -4.87
CA ASP A 142 26.18 -8.27 -6.24
C ASP A 142 26.29 -6.99 -7.07
N LEU A 143 25.90 -5.85 -6.48
CA LEU A 143 26.01 -4.55 -7.13
C LEU A 143 27.45 -4.11 -7.33
N ARG A 144 28.35 -4.34 -6.36
CA ARG A 144 29.77 -4.05 -6.53
C ARG A 144 30.39 -4.87 -7.67
N MET A 145 30.05 -6.15 -7.76
CA MET A 145 30.48 -6.99 -8.89
C MET A 145 29.94 -6.46 -10.23
N ALA A 146 28.67 -6.05 -10.27
CA ALA A 146 28.08 -5.47 -11.49
C ALA A 146 28.73 -4.13 -11.88
N LEU A 147 29.06 -3.27 -10.91
CA LEU A 147 29.74 -1.99 -11.14
C LEU A 147 31.17 -2.17 -11.66
N ASN A 148 31.89 -3.18 -11.17
CA ASN A 148 33.22 -3.54 -11.70
C ASN A 148 33.15 -3.88 -13.20
N ASN A 149 32.08 -4.54 -13.65
CA ASN A 149 31.91 -4.91 -15.06
C ASN A 149 31.66 -3.72 -16.01
N ILE A 150 31.43 -2.52 -15.46
CA ILE A 150 31.20 -1.28 -16.23
C ILE A 150 32.23 -0.20 -15.90
N ASP A 151 33.40 -0.61 -15.40
CA ASP A 151 34.54 0.23 -15.06
C ASP A 151 34.22 1.31 -14.01
N ILE A 152 33.31 1.02 -13.07
CA ILE A 152 33.06 1.84 -11.88
C ILE A 152 33.68 1.14 -10.67
N ILE A 153 34.84 1.63 -10.25
CA ILE A 153 35.71 0.99 -9.25
C ILE A 153 36.11 1.98 -8.13
N GLY A 154 36.60 1.45 -7.00
CA GLY A 154 37.14 2.27 -5.91
C GLY A 154 36.12 3.28 -5.36
N ASN A 155 36.54 4.54 -5.24
CA ASN A 155 35.69 5.61 -4.69
C ASN A 155 34.40 5.83 -5.50
N ASP A 156 34.45 5.69 -6.83
CA ASP A 156 33.29 5.86 -7.70
C ASP A 156 32.24 4.76 -7.44
N GLN A 157 32.70 3.55 -7.12
CA GLN A 157 31.83 2.47 -6.68
C GLN A 157 31.14 2.79 -5.35
N ASP A 158 31.86 3.35 -4.37
CA ASP A 158 31.27 3.73 -3.09
C ASP A 158 30.24 4.85 -3.22
N ILE A 159 30.52 5.83 -4.08
CA ILE A 159 29.58 6.91 -4.42
C ILE A 159 28.30 6.32 -5.04
N THR A 160 28.47 5.47 -6.03
CA THR A 160 27.36 4.85 -6.77
C THR A 160 26.49 3.99 -5.86
N ILE A 161 27.11 3.14 -5.04
CA ILE A 161 26.42 2.31 -4.05
C ILE A 161 25.70 3.18 -3.02
N SER A 162 26.29 4.28 -2.55
CA SER A 162 25.63 5.19 -1.61
C SER A 162 24.36 5.80 -2.20
N THR A 163 24.37 6.17 -3.48
CA THR A 163 23.18 6.63 -4.18
C THR A 163 22.12 5.52 -4.26
N MET A 164 22.50 4.32 -4.70
CA MET A 164 21.57 3.19 -4.78
C MET A 164 21.01 2.78 -3.41
N LYS A 165 21.79 2.89 -2.33
CA LYS A 165 21.34 2.60 -0.95
C LYS A 165 20.17 3.49 -0.54
N LYS A 166 20.20 4.77 -0.91
CA LYS A 166 19.14 5.73 -0.58
C LYS A 166 17.83 5.38 -1.28
N TYR A 167 17.88 4.99 -2.55
CA TYR A 167 16.69 4.89 -3.39
C TYR A 167 16.17 3.46 -3.58
N TYR A 168 17.03 2.45 -3.53
CA TYR A 168 16.69 1.08 -3.96
C TYR A 168 16.90 0.00 -2.89
N LYS A 169 17.64 0.30 -1.81
CA LYS A 169 17.87 -0.64 -0.69
C LYS A 169 16.81 -0.46 0.39
N GLY A 170 16.47 -1.55 1.07
CA GLY A 170 15.66 -1.51 2.31
C GLY A 170 14.68 -2.65 2.46
N TYR A 171 14.70 -3.62 1.55
CA TYR A 171 13.87 -4.82 1.65
C TYR A 171 14.47 -5.81 2.65
N HIS A 172 13.71 -6.17 3.68
CA HIS A 172 14.08 -7.21 4.63
C HIS A 172 13.11 -8.37 4.55
N PHE A 173 13.66 -9.53 4.22
CA PHE A 173 12.92 -10.79 4.17
C PHE A 173 13.38 -11.71 5.29
N PRO A 174 12.51 -12.62 5.79
CA PRO A 174 12.92 -13.62 6.76
C PRO A 174 14.18 -14.35 6.29
N GLY A 175 15.19 -14.44 7.16
CA GLY A 175 16.47 -15.13 6.86
C GLY A 175 17.48 -14.34 6.02
N SER A 176 17.11 -13.19 5.46
CA SER A 176 18.09 -12.28 4.85
C SER A 176 19.04 -11.73 5.93
N LYS A 177 20.35 -11.76 5.66
CA LYS A 177 21.36 -11.23 6.61
C LYS A 177 21.40 -9.71 6.63
N HIS A 178 21.07 -9.08 5.51
CA HIS A 178 21.12 -7.64 5.29
C HIS A 178 19.91 -7.20 4.48
N ALA A 179 19.57 -5.91 4.56
CA ALA A 179 18.63 -5.31 3.62
C ALA A 179 19.11 -5.52 2.18
N LEU A 180 18.18 -5.93 1.32
CA LEU A 180 18.41 -6.16 -0.09
C LEU A 180 18.00 -4.93 -0.92
N PHE A 181 18.57 -4.86 -2.12
CA PHE A 181 18.22 -3.90 -3.15
C PHE A 181 17.17 -4.48 -4.08
N ASN A 182 16.23 -3.64 -4.52
CA ASN A 182 15.29 -3.98 -5.58
C ASN A 182 16.06 -4.31 -6.87
N THR A 183 15.87 -5.51 -7.41
CA THR A 183 16.64 -6.01 -8.57
C THR A 183 16.34 -5.22 -9.84
N THR A 184 15.07 -4.98 -10.15
CA THR A 184 14.65 -4.26 -11.37
C THR A 184 15.13 -2.81 -11.36
N LEU A 185 14.94 -2.09 -10.25
CA LEU A 185 15.44 -0.72 -10.11
C LEU A 185 16.97 -0.65 -10.17
N SER A 186 17.65 -1.65 -9.59
CA SER A 186 19.10 -1.73 -9.68
C SER A 186 19.58 -1.96 -11.11
N MET A 187 18.94 -2.87 -11.86
CA MET A 187 19.26 -3.13 -13.26
C MET A 187 18.96 -1.91 -14.14
N PHE A 188 17.84 -1.22 -13.89
CA PHE A 188 17.50 0.05 -14.54
C PHE A 188 18.62 1.08 -14.34
N PHE A 189 19.06 1.27 -13.09
CA PHE A 189 20.11 2.22 -12.75
C PHE A 189 21.46 1.86 -13.38
N LEU A 190 21.87 0.59 -13.31
CA LEU A 190 23.09 0.10 -13.96
C LEU A 190 23.06 0.30 -15.48
N ASN A 191 21.95 -0.04 -16.12
CA ASN A 191 21.76 0.18 -17.55
C ASN A 191 21.80 1.67 -17.91
N LYS A 192 21.31 2.55 -17.03
CA LYS A 192 21.39 4.00 -17.22
C LYS A 192 22.81 4.53 -17.08
N LEU A 193 23.58 4.07 -16.09
CA LEU A 193 25.00 4.41 -15.94
C LEU A 193 25.82 4.07 -17.18
N VAL A 194 25.48 2.98 -17.87
CA VAL A 194 26.17 2.55 -19.10
C VAL A 194 25.78 3.40 -20.31
N LYS A 195 24.51 3.81 -20.41
CA LYS A 195 23.96 4.42 -21.64
C LYS A 195 23.89 5.94 -21.62
N ASP A 196 23.92 6.56 -20.44
CA ASP A 196 23.67 7.99 -20.24
C ASP A 196 24.87 8.61 -19.51
N GLU A 197 25.78 9.21 -20.29
CA GLU A 197 26.99 9.86 -19.78
C GLU A 197 26.68 11.07 -18.86
N PRO A 198 25.74 11.97 -19.19
CA PRO A 198 25.29 13.01 -18.25
C PRO A 198 24.82 12.45 -16.90
N PHE A 199 24.01 11.39 -16.91
CA PHE A 199 23.55 10.73 -15.68
C PHE A 199 24.72 10.12 -14.90
N ARG A 200 25.63 9.41 -15.58
CA ARG A 200 26.84 8.86 -14.95
C ARG A 200 27.65 9.95 -14.28
N ASN A 201 27.92 11.05 -14.97
CA ASN A 201 28.67 12.19 -14.43
C ASN A 201 27.96 12.81 -13.22
N ALA A 202 26.64 12.98 -13.27
CA ALA A 202 25.85 13.49 -12.15
C ALA A 202 25.96 12.59 -10.91
N VAL A 203 25.87 11.26 -11.08
CA VAL A 203 26.04 10.28 -9.97
C VAL A 203 27.45 10.39 -9.37
N LEU A 204 28.49 10.33 -10.21
CA LEU A 204 29.88 10.32 -9.74
C LEU A 204 30.30 11.63 -9.07
N GLN A 205 29.75 12.76 -9.51
CA GLN A 205 29.98 14.07 -8.91
C GLN A 205 29.08 14.36 -7.70
N LYS A 206 28.26 13.40 -7.25
CA LYS A 206 27.29 13.55 -6.15
C LYS A 206 26.31 14.71 -6.36
N GLN A 207 25.95 14.97 -7.62
CA GLN A 207 24.92 15.95 -7.94
C GLN A 207 23.56 15.45 -7.48
N GLU A 208 22.64 16.39 -7.26
CA GLU A 208 21.25 16.05 -6.98
C GLU A 208 20.57 15.57 -8.26
N ILE A 209 20.01 14.36 -8.20
CA ILE A 209 19.34 13.74 -9.35
C ILE A 209 17.84 13.75 -9.06
N PRO A 210 17.01 14.40 -9.93
CA PRO A 210 15.57 14.37 -9.82
C PRO A 210 15.03 12.94 -9.72
N LEU A 211 14.06 12.73 -8.84
CA LEU A 211 13.54 11.39 -8.58
C LEU A 211 12.91 10.76 -9.83
N SER A 212 12.30 11.57 -10.70
CA SER A 212 11.74 11.14 -11.99
C SER A 212 12.77 10.46 -12.91
N ILE A 213 14.06 10.79 -12.76
CA ILE A 213 15.17 10.18 -13.50
C ILE A 213 15.58 8.84 -12.88
N LEU A 214 15.34 8.66 -11.57
CA LEU A 214 15.68 7.47 -10.79
C LEU A 214 14.56 6.43 -10.72
N THR A 215 13.35 6.79 -11.15
CA THR A 215 12.17 5.91 -11.22
C THR A 215 12.03 5.23 -12.57
N ASP A 216 11.62 3.97 -12.57
CA ASP A 216 11.22 3.22 -13.76
C ASP A 216 9.72 2.91 -13.71
N THR A 217 8.99 3.27 -14.77
CA THR A 217 7.54 3.00 -14.88
C THR A 217 7.22 1.51 -14.84
N ASN A 218 8.15 0.64 -15.28
CA ASN A 218 7.98 -0.82 -15.20
C ASN A 218 8.06 -1.36 -13.76
N THR A 219 8.52 -0.55 -12.81
CA THR A 219 8.61 -0.88 -11.39
C THR A 219 7.53 -0.22 -10.54
N MET A 220 6.63 0.53 -11.18
CA MET A 220 5.51 1.14 -10.49
C MET A 220 4.53 0.06 -10.03
N ILE A 221 4.11 0.16 -8.77
CA ILE A 221 2.98 -0.60 -8.27
C ILE A 221 1.76 -0.27 -9.15
N SER A 222 1.14 -1.31 -9.68
CA SER A 222 -0.01 -1.20 -10.58
C SER A 222 -1.16 -0.40 -9.93
N GLU A 223 -1.78 0.49 -10.71
CA GLU A 223 -2.97 1.25 -10.30
C GLU A 223 -4.08 0.34 -9.78
N ASN A 224 -4.19 -0.85 -10.36
CA ASN A 224 -5.24 -1.78 -9.99
C ASN A 224 -5.00 -2.43 -8.61
N VAL A 225 -3.74 -2.50 -8.15
CA VAL A 225 -3.41 -2.89 -6.76
C VAL A 225 -3.94 -1.82 -5.81
N PHE A 226 -3.74 -0.54 -6.13
CA PHE A 226 -4.31 0.56 -5.35
C PHE A 226 -5.83 0.60 -5.42
N ALA A 227 -6.45 0.36 -6.57
CA ALA A 227 -7.90 0.28 -6.70
C ALA A 227 -8.50 -0.88 -5.88
N THR A 228 -7.81 -2.02 -5.85
CA THR A 228 -8.18 -3.17 -5.00
C THR A 228 -8.10 -2.79 -3.52
N LEU A 229 -7.01 -2.15 -3.10
CA LEU A 229 -6.86 -1.64 -1.74
C LEU A 229 -7.93 -0.60 -1.42
N ALA A 230 -8.20 0.38 -2.29
CA ALA A 230 -9.19 1.42 -2.09
C ALA A 230 -10.62 0.87 -1.89
N SER A 231 -10.89 -0.33 -2.41
CA SER A 231 -12.16 -1.05 -2.20
C SER A 231 -12.28 -1.67 -0.80
N SER A 232 -11.16 -1.86 -0.10
CA SER A 232 -11.13 -2.40 1.26
C SER A 232 -11.33 -1.31 2.33
N VAL A 233 -12.09 -1.64 3.37
CA VAL A 233 -12.46 -0.71 4.45
C VAL A 233 -11.27 -0.29 5.35
N VAL A 234 -10.16 -1.04 5.30
CA VAL A 234 -8.98 -0.83 6.17
C VAL A 234 -7.82 -0.14 5.45
N SER A 235 -7.82 -0.09 4.13
CA SER A 235 -6.64 0.34 3.35
C SER A 235 -6.24 1.78 3.61
N ASN A 236 -7.21 2.67 3.77
CA ASN A 236 -6.91 4.04 4.18
C ASN A 236 -6.13 4.00 5.49
N ASP A 237 -6.65 3.38 6.56
CA ASP A 237 -5.96 3.31 7.85
C ASP A 237 -4.54 2.70 7.77
N ILE A 238 -4.34 1.68 6.92
CA ILE A 238 -3.01 1.09 6.69
C ILE A 238 -2.04 2.09 6.04
N ILE A 239 -2.46 2.69 4.91
CA ILE A 239 -1.63 3.67 4.18
C ILE A 239 -1.28 4.84 5.09
N GLN A 240 -2.24 5.32 5.87
CA GLN A 240 -2.06 6.40 6.84
C GLN A 240 -1.01 6.04 7.90
N GLN A 241 -1.07 4.84 8.47
CA GLN A 241 -0.09 4.39 9.47
C GLN A 241 1.30 4.17 8.86
N LEU A 242 1.39 3.62 7.66
CA LEU A 242 2.66 3.45 6.95
C LEU A 242 3.33 4.78 6.60
N LEU A 243 2.52 5.80 6.33
CA LEU A 243 3.03 7.14 6.05
C LEU A 243 3.35 7.90 7.34
N SER A 244 2.57 7.75 8.40
CA SER A 244 2.70 8.51 9.66
C SER A 244 3.63 7.90 10.71
N LYS A 245 3.94 6.61 10.64
CA LYS A 245 4.81 5.89 11.59
C LYS A 245 6.05 5.33 10.88
N ASP A 246 7.04 4.92 11.66
CA ASP A 246 8.22 4.24 11.12
C ASP A 246 7.91 2.79 10.70
N TYR A 247 6.90 2.18 11.32
CA TYR A 247 6.40 0.86 10.99
C TYR A 247 4.92 0.69 11.39
N ILE A 248 4.28 -0.33 10.82
CA ILE A 248 2.96 -0.85 11.16
C ILE A 248 3.10 -2.27 11.70
N GLU A 249 2.23 -2.67 12.62
CA GLU A 249 2.19 -4.04 13.13
C GLU A 249 1.11 -4.85 12.42
N VAL A 250 1.49 -6.07 12.00
CA VAL A 250 0.55 -7.14 11.65
C VAL A 250 0.28 -7.97 12.90
N THR A 251 -0.99 -8.30 13.16
CA THR A 251 -1.39 -8.91 14.43
C THR A 251 -0.95 -10.37 14.51
N GLU A 252 -1.22 -11.13 13.45
CA GLU A 252 -0.91 -12.55 13.36
C GLU A 252 0.44 -12.77 12.67
N SER A 253 0.46 -12.63 11.34
CA SER A 253 1.61 -12.80 10.45
C SER A 253 1.23 -12.40 9.02
N ILE A 254 2.20 -12.41 8.10
CA ILE A 254 1.90 -12.39 6.67
C ILE A 254 1.30 -13.73 6.26
N TYR A 255 0.07 -13.72 5.74
CA TYR A 255 -0.65 -14.94 5.38
C TYR A 255 -0.10 -15.57 4.09
N PRO A 256 0.32 -16.85 4.11
CA PRO A 256 0.87 -17.55 2.94
C PRO A 256 -0.20 -17.92 1.89
N SER A 257 -1.47 -17.76 2.24
CA SER A 257 -2.63 -18.01 1.40
C SER A 257 -3.70 -16.99 1.79
N LEU A 258 -4.22 -16.26 0.81
CA LEU A 258 -5.24 -15.24 1.02
C LEU A 258 -6.17 -15.18 -0.19
N LYS A 259 -7.46 -14.98 0.02
CA LYS A 259 -8.44 -14.84 -1.06
C LYS A 259 -8.78 -13.39 -1.31
N LEU A 260 -9.16 -13.04 -2.55
CA LEU A 260 -9.50 -11.66 -2.89
C LEU A 260 -10.63 -11.11 -1.99
N ARG A 261 -11.66 -11.92 -1.79
CA ARG A 261 -12.83 -11.61 -0.93
C ARG A 261 -12.43 -11.28 0.51
N GLU A 262 -11.37 -11.88 1.04
CA GLU A 262 -10.91 -11.62 2.41
C GLU A 262 -10.18 -10.26 2.55
N ILE A 263 -9.99 -9.53 1.45
CA ILE A 263 -9.49 -8.15 1.43
C ILE A 263 -10.64 -7.17 1.16
N ILE A 264 -11.51 -7.47 0.19
CA ILE A 264 -12.49 -6.50 -0.35
C ILE A 264 -13.91 -6.64 0.23
N ASP A 265 -14.27 -7.82 0.75
CA ASP A 265 -15.61 -8.00 1.31
C ASP A 265 -15.71 -7.23 2.64
N PRO A 266 -16.88 -6.65 2.94
CA PRO A 266 -17.07 -5.96 4.20
C PRO A 266 -16.92 -6.93 5.38
N PRO A 267 -16.33 -6.49 6.52
CA PRO A 267 -16.27 -7.30 7.74
C PRO A 267 -17.69 -7.71 8.17
N SER A 268 -17.85 -8.85 8.85
CA SER A 268 -19.13 -9.24 9.47
C SER A 268 -19.15 -8.90 10.97
N ASN A 269 -17.99 -8.80 11.62
CA ASN A 269 -17.80 -8.39 13.02
C ASN A 269 -16.46 -7.64 13.23
N GLU A 270 -16.12 -7.25 14.47
CA GLU A 270 -14.85 -6.54 14.76
C GLU A 270 -13.60 -7.42 14.60
N GLU A 271 -13.68 -8.72 14.91
CA GLU A 271 -12.57 -9.67 14.70
C GLU A 271 -12.22 -9.79 13.19
N ASP A 272 -13.23 -9.71 12.31
CA ASP A 272 -13.03 -9.70 10.87
C ASP A 272 -12.27 -8.46 10.38
N ILE A 273 -12.39 -7.31 11.05
CA ILE A 273 -11.67 -6.08 10.65
C ILE A 273 -10.17 -6.31 10.78
N GLN A 274 -9.74 -6.93 11.87
CA GLN A 274 -8.32 -7.21 12.10
C GLN A 274 -7.79 -8.23 11.09
N LYS A 275 -8.58 -9.27 10.78
CA LYS A 275 -8.23 -10.25 9.76
C LYS A 275 -8.11 -9.63 8.36
N ILE A 276 -9.09 -8.80 7.96
CA ILE A 276 -9.06 -8.07 6.69
C ILE A 276 -7.84 -7.14 6.63
N ARG A 277 -7.49 -6.50 7.74
CA ARG A 277 -6.28 -5.68 7.86
C ARG A 277 -5.01 -6.49 7.62
N ASP A 278 -4.85 -7.61 8.30
CA ASP A 278 -3.67 -8.47 8.15
C ASP A 278 -3.59 -9.07 6.72
N ASN A 279 -4.74 -9.38 6.09
CA ASN A 279 -4.81 -9.78 4.68
C ASN A 279 -4.41 -8.65 3.72
N ALA A 280 -4.86 -7.41 3.96
CA ALA A 280 -4.47 -6.26 3.17
C ALA A 280 -2.95 -5.98 3.31
N LEU A 281 -2.39 -6.09 4.51
CA LEU A 281 -0.95 -6.01 4.73
C LEU A 281 -0.20 -7.14 4.01
N SER A 282 -0.73 -8.37 4.04
CA SER A 282 -0.15 -9.50 3.30
C SER A 282 -0.15 -9.24 1.80
N PHE A 283 -1.25 -8.72 1.26
CA PHE A 283 -1.35 -8.33 -0.14
C PHE A 283 -0.32 -7.26 -0.53
N MET A 284 -0.16 -6.23 0.30
CA MET A 284 0.84 -5.17 0.10
C MET A 284 2.27 -5.70 0.16
N TYR A 285 2.54 -6.65 1.05
CA TYR A 285 3.84 -7.31 1.16
C TYR A 285 4.18 -8.11 -0.10
N TYR A 286 3.25 -8.92 -0.62
CA TYR A 286 3.43 -9.71 -1.85
C TYR A 286 3.64 -8.83 -3.09
N HIS A 287 3.03 -7.65 -3.13
CA HIS A 287 3.27 -6.65 -4.18
C HIS A 287 4.57 -5.85 -4.00
N GLY A 288 5.38 -6.14 -2.99
CA GLY A 288 6.64 -5.44 -2.73
C GLY A 288 6.45 -3.98 -2.29
N MET A 289 5.25 -3.62 -1.84
CA MET A 289 4.93 -2.25 -1.39
C MET A 289 5.45 -2.01 0.03
N ILE A 290 5.44 -3.05 0.86
CA ILE A 290 5.98 -3.05 2.23
C ILE A 290 6.87 -4.27 2.47
N THR A 291 7.72 -4.18 3.49
CA THR A 291 8.69 -5.21 3.88
C THR A 291 8.84 -5.23 5.40
N PHE A 292 9.51 -6.24 5.98
CA PHE A 292 9.72 -6.27 7.43
C PHE A 292 10.72 -5.21 7.87
N THR A 293 10.67 -4.81 9.14
CA THR A 293 11.78 -4.09 9.76
C THR A 293 13.00 -5.01 9.91
N GLU A 294 14.20 -4.44 10.01
CA GLU A 294 15.43 -5.23 10.23
C GLU A 294 15.35 -6.08 11.50
N SER A 295 14.83 -5.50 12.59
CA SER A 295 14.69 -6.20 13.86
C SER A 295 13.66 -7.33 13.75
N SER A 296 12.54 -7.09 13.08
CA SER A 296 11.45 -8.05 13.01
C SER A 296 11.72 -9.20 12.04
N SER A 297 12.41 -8.96 10.91
CA SER A 297 12.75 -10.02 9.94
C SER A 297 13.64 -11.13 10.52
N LYS A 298 14.40 -10.84 11.58
CA LYS A 298 15.26 -11.79 12.30
C LYS A 298 14.47 -12.63 13.33
N GLN A 299 13.24 -12.26 13.67
CA GLN A 299 12.43 -12.95 14.66
C GLN A 299 11.85 -14.26 14.13
N MET A 300 11.34 -15.10 15.04
CA MET A 300 10.64 -16.33 14.66
C MET A 300 9.28 -16.04 14.02
N ASN A 301 8.54 -15.05 14.55
CA ASN A 301 7.31 -14.54 13.96
C ASN A 301 7.43 -13.02 13.73
N PRO A 302 7.87 -12.59 12.54
CA PRO A 302 7.98 -11.17 12.18
C PRO A 302 6.61 -10.49 12.12
N LYS A 303 6.50 -9.31 12.74
CA LYS A 303 5.24 -8.55 12.85
C LYS A 303 5.32 -7.08 12.47
N GLN A 304 6.51 -6.51 12.34
CA GLN A 304 6.66 -5.08 12.05
C GLN A 304 7.01 -4.88 10.57
N LEU A 305 6.21 -4.06 9.88
CA LEU A 305 6.32 -3.78 8.45
C LEU A 305 6.56 -2.29 8.20
N LEU A 306 7.34 -1.95 7.17
CA LEU A 306 7.63 -0.58 6.75
C LEU A 306 7.64 -0.43 5.22
N ILE A 307 7.66 0.80 4.73
CA ILE A 307 7.91 1.11 3.32
C ILE A 307 9.43 1.04 3.06
N PRO A 308 9.90 0.20 2.12
CA PRO A 308 11.31 -0.20 2.03
C PRO A 308 12.28 0.95 1.72
N ASN A 309 11.91 1.86 0.83
CA ASN A 309 12.80 2.91 0.33
C ASN A 309 12.06 4.13 -0.20
N GLU A 310 12.81 5.15 -0.58
CA GLU A 310 12.28 6.44 -1.06
C GLU A 310 11.48 6.31 -2.36
N ILE A 311 11.87 5.41 -3.27
CA ILE A 311 11.12 5.17 -4.51
C ILE A 311 9.74 4.59 -4.20
N ALA A 312 9.67 3.59 -3.32
CA ALA A 312 8.41 3.01 -2.89
C ALA A 312 7.52 4.07 -2.21
N LYS A 313 8.07 4.91 -1.32
CA LYS A 313 7.33 6.01 -0.67
C LYS A 313 6.70 6.97 -1.68
N VAL A 314 7.44 7.35 -2.72
CA VAL A 314 6.89 8.23 -3.77
C VAL A 314 5.78 7.56 -4.58
N GLN A 315 5.87 6.26 -4.84
CA GLN A 315 4.77 5.54 -5.49
C GLN A 315 3.47 5.57 -4.65
N TYR A 316 3.55 5.53 -3.31
CA TYR A 316 2.38 5.74 -2.45
C TYR A 316 1.82 7.17 -2.55
N LEU A 317 2.70 8.17 -2.61
CA LEU A 317 2.32 9.58 -2.69
C LEU A 317 1.64 9.92 -4.02
N GLU A 318 2.15 9.37 -5.12
CA GLU A 318 1.55 9.48 -6.45
C GLU A 318 0.13 8.87 -6.52
N GLN A 319 -0.20 7.97 -5.60
CA GLN A 319 -1.52 7.33 -5.57
C GLN A 319 -2.46 8.05 -4.61
N LEU A 320 -1.94 8.59 -3.51
CA LEU A 320 -2.64 9.64 -2.78
C LEU A 320 -3.04 10.78 -3.72
N ARG A 321 -2.16 11.20 -4.65
CA ARG A 321 -2.51 12.21 -5.67
C ARG A 321 -3.83 11.93 -6.40
N ARG A 322 -4.09 10.67 -6.71
CA ARG A 322 -5.24 10.22 -7.51
C ARG A 322 -6.51 9.99 -6.68
N LEU A 323 -6.37 9.70 -5.39
CA LEU A 323 -7.49 9.42 -4.50
C LEU A 323 -8.18 10.67 -3.94
N ILE A 324 -7.55 11.85 -4.02
CA ILE A 324 -7.98 13.01 -3.23
C ILE A 324 -8.78 14.05 -4.04
N SER A 325 -9.00 13.88 -5.34
CA SER A 325 -9.73 14.88 -6.16
C SER A 325 -9.20 16.32 -5.99
N LEU A 326 -7.93 16.48 -5.61
CA LEU A 326 -7.20 17.74 -5.63
C LEU A 326 -6.83 18.04 -7.08
N ARG A 327 -6.64 19.32 -7.44
CA ARG A 327 -6.13 19.65 -8.77
C ARG A 327 -4.81 18.92 -8.98
N GLU A 328 -4.73 18.06 -10.00
CA GLU A 328 -3.54 17.25 -10.28
C GLU A 328 -2.26 18.09 -10.29
N SER A 329 -2.37 19.35 -10.71
CA SER A 329 -1.28 20.33 -10.70
C SER A 329 -0.66 20.54 -9.31
N ASP A 330 -1.46 20.65 -8.25
CA ASP A 330 -0.95 21.15 -6.96
C ASP A 330 -0.15 20.07 -6.22
N ILE A 331 -0.60 18.82 -6.30
CA ILE A 331 0.13 17.68 -5.73
C ILE A 331 1.34 17.31 -6.60
N SER A 332 1.19 17.24 -7.93
CA SER A 332 2.33 16.91 -8.80
C SER A 332 3.43 17.96 -8.70
N THR A 333 3.06 19.25 -8.64
CA THR A 333 4.01 20.35 -8.40
C THR A 333 4.73 20.16 -7.06
N PHE A 334 4.01 19.78 -6.00
CA PHE A 334 4.64 19.56 -4.70
C PHE A 334 5.52 18.30 -4.63
N ILE A 335 5.11 17.19 -5.25
CA ILE A 335 5.90 15.95 -5.28
C ILE A 335 7.21 16.16 -6.06
N ASN A 336 7.15 16.88 -7.18
CA ASN A 336 8.31 17.19 -8.01
C ASN A 336 9.20 18.28 -7.39
N GLU A 337 8.60 19.28 -6.76
CA GLU A 337 9.27 20.44 -6.16
C GLU A 337 8.69 20.74 -4.76
N PRO A 338 9.14 20.02 -3.72
CA PRO A 338 8.62 20.19 -2.37
C PRO A 338 9.26 21.41 -1.72
N THR A 339 8.76 22.60 -2.07
CA THR A 339 9.13 23.90 -1.50
C THR A 339 8.08 24.37 -0.48
N GLN A 340 8.43 25.30 0.43
CA GLN A 340 7.46 25.83 1.39
C GLN A 340 6.26 26.48 0.68
N ASP A 341 6.52 27.14 -0.44
CA ASP A 341 5.48 27.76 -1.26
C ASP A 341 4.54 26.71 -1.88
N ASN A 342 5.09 25.61 -2.39
CA ASN A 342 4.29 24.51 -2.95
C ASN A 342 3.54 23.74 -1.86
N LEU A 343 4.11 23.56 -0.66
CA LEU A 343 3.39 23.03 0.50
C LEU A 343 2.23 23.94 0.87
N LYS A 344 2.47 25.26 0.93
CA LYS A 344 1.43 26.26 1.22
C LYS A 344 0.32 26.19 0.17
N LYS A 345 0.65 26.14 -1.12
CA LYS A 345 -0.34 25.97 -2.21
C LYS A 345 -1.16 24.70 -2.05
N LEU A 346 -0.51 23.57 -1.71
CA LEU A 346 -1.18 22.30 -1.46
C LEU A 346 -2.12 22.40 -0.25
N LEU A 347 -1.64 22.90 0.90
CA LEU A 347 -2.45 23.11 2.10
C LEU A 347 -3.62 24.04 1.84
N TRP A 348 -3.44 25.11 1.07
CA TRP A 348 -4.54 25.96 0.66
C TRP A 348 -5.49 25.23 -0.29
N SER A 349 -5.02 24.52 -1.31
CA SER A 349 -5.93 23.74 -2.17
C SER A 349 -6.77 22.73 -1.38
N ILE A 350 -6.21 22.21 -0.28
CA ILE A 350 -6.87 21.27 0.62
C ILE A 350 -7.86 21.99 1.57
N LEU A 351 -7.47 23.13 2.16
CA LEU A 351 -8.16 23.76 3.29
C LEU A 351 -8.93 25.04 2.94
N SER A 352 -8.63 25.67 1.80
CA SER A 352 -9.18 26.99 1.39
C SER A 352 -10.63 26.92 0.94
N LYS A 353 -11.13 25.72 0.58
CA LYS A 353 -12.53 25.54 0.24
C LYS A 353 -13.34 25.66 1.52
N GLN A 354 -14.03 26.79 1.71
CA GLN A 354 -15.07 26.94 2.73
C GLN A 354 -16.34 26.20 2.31
N GLU A 355 -16.19 24.96 1.82
CA GLU A 355 -17.25 24.17 1.24
C GLU A 355 -17.37 22.86 2.02
N THR A 356 -18.58 22.31 2.05
CA THR A 356 -18.77 20.92 2.44
C THR A 356 -18.46 20.03 1.23
N VAL A 357 -17.54 19.10 1.41
CA VAL A 357 -17.20 18.09 0.41
C VAL A 357 -18.16 16.91 0.59
N PHE A 358 -18.93 16.61 -0.46
CA PHE A 358 -19.94 15.53 -0.49
C PHE A 358 -19.47 14.35 -1.34
N ASP A 359 -18.31 13.78 -1.02
CA ASP A 359 -17.81 12.55 -1.64
C ASP A 359 -17.22 11.60 -0.59
N ASN A 360 -16.79 10.41 -1.02
CA ASN A 360 -16.04 9.45 -0.18
C ASN A 360 -14.53 9.51 -0.50
N ASP A 361 -14.11 10.45 -1.34
CA ASP A 361 -12.73 10.57 -1.81
C ASP A 361 -11.88 11.20 -0.68
N MET A 362 -12.48 12.06 0.14
CA MET A 362 -11.81 12.77 1.23
C MET A 362 -12.44 12.55 2.62
N SER A 363 -11.93 11.57 3.37
CA SER A 363 -12.23 11.44 4.81
C SER A 363 -11.37 12.36 5.68
N GLU A 364 -11.81 12.68 6.90
CA GLU A 364 -11.01 13.48 7.86
C GLU A 364 -9.62 12.86 8.10
N ARG A 365 -9.54 11.54 8.21
CA ARG A 365 -8.27 10.83 8.32
C ARG A 365 -7.47 10.84 7.02
N SER A 366 -8.14 10.75 5.87
CA SER A 366 -7.50 10.89 4.55
C SER A 366 -6.84 12.26 4.47
N LEU A 367 -7.57 13.32 4.79
CA LEU A 367 -7.08 14.68 4.86
C LEU A 367 -5.84 14.81 5.76
N GLN A 368 -5.92 14.35 7.01
CA GLN A 368 -4.79 14.38 7.94
C GLN A 368 -3.56 13.71 7.33
N SER A 369 -3.76 12.55 6.71
CA SER A 369 -2.66 11.75 6.19
C SER A 369 -2.09 12.27 4.89
N CYS A 370 -2.90 12.92 4.06
CA CYS A 370 -2.42 13.63 2.88
C CYS A 370 -1.51 14.78 3.28
N ILE A 371 -1.91 15.53 4.31
CA ILE A 371 -1.09 16.59 4.89
C ILE A 371 0.20 16.02 5.48
N GLU A 372 0.13 14.99 6.31
CA GLU A 372 1.32 14.34 6.89
C GLU A 372 2.27 13.76 5.84
N SER A 373 1.71 13.16 4.79
CA SER A 373 2.49 12.57 3.69
C SER A 373 3.18 13.63 2.85
N ALA A 374 2.48 14.75 2.59
CA ALA A 374 3.10 15.91 1.95
C ALA A 374 4.27 16.43 2.81
N LEU A 375 4.04 16.63 4.10
CA LEU A 375 5.06 17.11 5.04
C LEU A 375 6.26 16.16 5.17
N ARG A 376 6.01 14.85 5.16
CA ARG A 376 7.08 13.84 5.19
C ARG A 376 7.85 13.79 3.88
N SER A 377 7.18 13.91 2.74
CA SER A 377 7.84 14.07 1.44
C SER A 377 8.85 15.21 1.54
N TYR A 378 8.41 16.40 1.95
CA TYR A 378 9.27 17.56 2.13
C TYR A 378 10.44 17.31 3.10
N SER A 379 10.19 16.63 4.23
CA SER A 379 11.26 16.28 5.19
C SER A 379 12.36 15.38 4.59
N LEU A 380 11.98 14.51 3.64
CA LEU A 380 12.91 13.61 2.94
C LEU A 380 13.79 14.37 1.92
N TYR A 381 13.33 15.53 1.43
CA TYR A 381 14.07 16.44 0.55
C TYR A 381 14.99 17.44 1.30
N ARG A 382 15.20 17.25 2.61
CA ARG A 382 16.28 17.89 3.42
C ARG A 382 16.38 19.43 3.35
N SER A 383 15.29 20.16 3.57
CA SER A 383 15.42 21.51 4.12
C SER A 383 15.12 21.50 5.63
N LYS A 384 15.96 22.20 6.41
CA LYS A 384 15.81 22.35 7.87
C LYS A 384 14.80 23.45 8.23
N ASP A 385 14.06 23.96 7.25
CA ASP A 385 13.41 25.27 7.32
C ASP A 385 11.97 25.21 7.85
N PHE A 386 11.48 24.06 8.30
CA PHE A 386 10.13 23.96 8.86
C PHE A 386 10.10 22.97 10.02
N THR A 387 9.17 23.20 10.95
CA THR A 387 8.94 22.30 12.07
C THR A 387 7.51 21.80 12.02
N PHE A 388 7.37 20.49 11.87
CA PHE A 388 6.10 19.81 12.04
C PHE A 388 5.91 19.40 13.51
N ARG A 389 4.72 19.65 14.05
CA ARG A 389 4.34 19.20 15.39
C ARG A 389 2.99 18.50 15.28
N ALA A 390 3.02 17.17 15.10
CA ALA A 390 1.86 16.33 15.40
C ALA A 390 1.66 16.34 16.92
N GLU A 391 0.43 16.62 17.34
CA GLU A 391 -0.04 16.56 18.74
C GLU A 391 0.79 17.33 19.77
N LYS A 392 0.19 18.41 20.28
CA LYS A 392 0.58 18.95 21.59
C LYS A 392 -0.65 18.95 22.50
N GLU A 393 -0.59 18.09 23.51
CA GLU A 393 -1.35 18.24 24.74
C GLU A 393 -0.76 19.42 25.52
N TYR A 394 -1.59 20.13 26.27
CA TYR A 394 -1.16 21.17 27.19
C TYR A 394 -1.77 20.89 28.57
N THR A 395 -1.47 19.76 29.20
CA THR A 395 -2.31 19.15 30.28
C THR A 395 -2.91 20.04 31.38
N ASN A 396 -4.19 19.75 31.71
CA ASN A 396 -4.99 20.27 32.82
C ASN A 396 -5.27 19.21 33.80
N TYR A 397 -4.43 19.22 34.81
CA TYR A 397 -4.66 18.45 35.98
C TYR A 397 -4.64 19.38 37.17
N HIS A 398 -5.40 18.99 38.19
CA HIS A 398 -5.31 19.58 39.50
C HIS A 398 -4.45 18.65 40.36
N ILE A 399 -3.33 19.15 40.86
CA ILE A 399 -2.53 18.48 41.90
C ILE A 399 -2.56 19.41 43.11
N ASN A 400 -3.06 18.93 44.24
CA ASN A 400 -3.08 19.65 45.52
C ASN A 400 -3.72 21.07 45.46
N GLY A 401 -4.80 21.24 44.69
CA GLY A 401 -5.61 22.47 44.72
C GLY A 401 -5.11 23.65 43.85
N LYS A 402 -4.16 23.44 42.93
CA LYS A 402 -3.81 24.41 41.86
C LYS A 402 -4.28 23.94 40.48
N GLU A 403 -4.78 24.89 39.68
CA GLU A 403 -5.27 24.71 38.30
C GLU A 403 -4.15 24.84 37.25
N TYR A 404 -4.25 24.14 36.11
CA TYR A 404 -3.41 24.32 34.91
C TYR A 404 -4.34 24.47 33.64
N THR A 405 -3.90 24.84 32.38
CA THR A 405 -4.77 24.94 31.11
C THR A 405 -4.47 24.04 29.82
N GLU A 406 -5.36 23.10 29.37
CA GLU A 406 -5.31 22.14 28.19
C GLU A 406 -6.00 22.67 26.97
N LEU A 407 -5.21 22.79 25.90
CA LEU A 407 -5.68 23.06 24.57
C LEU A 407 -5.01 22.05 23.65
N ARG A 408 -5.80 21.23 22.95
CA ARG A 408 -5.29 20.26 21.97
C ARG A 408 -5.68 20.70 20.57
N ALA A 409 -4.70 21.03 19.73
CA ALA A 409 -4.85 21.03 18.27
C ALA A 409 -4.51 19.64 17.73
N ASP A 410 -5.19 19.19 16.68
CA ASP A 410 -4.94 17.86 16.12
C ASP A 410 -3.74 17.89 15.15
N LEU A 411 -3.53 19.01 14.45
CA LEU A 411 -2.38 19.21 13.59
C LEU A 411 -1.85 20.65 13.68
N VAL A 412 -0.52 20.81 13.82
CA VAL A 412 0.15 22.12 13.77
C VAL A 412 1.33 22.05 12.81
N ILE A 413 1.34 22.94 11.82
CA ILE A 413 2.35 23.02 10.77
C ILE A 413 2.95 24.41 10.82
N SER A 414 4.25 24.53 11.13
CA SER A 414 4.94 25.82 11.10
C SER A 414 5.97 25.85 9.97
N THR A 415 5.82 26.85 9.10
CA THR A 415 6.75 27.25 8.03
C THR A 415 7.47 28.54 8.45
N ASP A 416 8.31 29.12 7.60
CA ASP A 416 9.02 30.37 7.94
C ASP A 416 8.06 31.53 8.22
N ASN A 417 7.02 31.66 7.41
CA ASN A 417 6.11 32.81 7.45
C ASN A 417 4.70 32.48 7.98
N ASP A 418 4.31 31.20 8.00
CA ASP A 418 2.94 30.78 8.32
C ASP A 418 2.90 29.65 9.37
N ILE A 419 1.86 29.65 10.20
CA ILE A 419 1.48 28.53 11.06
C ILE A 419 0.06 28.10 10.71
N PHE A 420 -0.15 26.82 10.40
CA PHE A 420 -1.47 26.23 10.20
C PHE A 420 -1.85 25.42 11.44
N ILE A 421 -3.00 25.71 12.03
CA ILE A 421 -3.55 24.99 13.17
C ILE A 421 -4.88 24.37 12.74
N ILE A 422 -4.97 23.05 12.79
CA ILE A 422 -6.13 22.30 12.31
C ILE A 422 -6.70 21.46 13.44
N LYS A 423 -8.02 21.52 13.60
CA LYS A 423 -8.79 20.64 14.48
C LYS A 423 -9.71 19.74 13.66
N LEU A 424 -9.64 18.45 13.93
CA LEU A 424 -10.31 17.39 13.20
C LEU A 424 -11.34 16.72 14.13
N LYS A 425 -12.57 16.51 13.64
CA LYS A 425 -13.62 15.77 14.36
C LYS A 425 -14.34 14.81 13.42
N ARG A 426 -14.57 13.59 13.91
CA ARG A 426 -15.31 12.56 13.17
C ARG A 426 -16.57 12.14 13.91
N LEU A 427 -17.69 12.19 13.22
CA LEU A 427 -19.02 11.85 13.71
C LEU A 427 -19.52 10.61 12.97
N ARG A 428 -19.66 9.50 13.69
CA ARG A 428 -20.14 8.22 13.13
C ARG A 428 -21.67 8.21 13.05
N PRO A 429 -22.27 7.61 12.01
CA PRO A 429 -23.73 7.53 11.87
C PRO A 429 -24.44 6.94 13.09
N MET A 430 -23.83 5.97 13.78
CA MET A 430 -24.39 5.38 15.01
C MET A 430 -24.63 6.34 16.18
N TYR A 431 -24.03 7.52 16.14
CA TYR A 431 -24.25 8.55 17.16
C TYR A 431 -25.27 9.61 16.72
N LEU A 432 -25.78 9.55 15.49
CA LEU A 432 -26.79 10.49 15.02
C LEU A 432 -28.18 10.07 15.49
N SER A 433 -28.96 11.01 16.01
CA SER A 433 -30.31 10.76 16.54
C SER A 433 -31.24 10.13 15.51
N GLN A 434 -31.11 10.51 14.24
CA GLN A 434 -31.93 9.96 13.15
C GLN A 434 -31.74 8.45 12.94
N TYR A 435 -30.64 7.89 13.44
CA TYR A 435 -30.34 6.46 13.38
C TYR A 435 -30.38 5.79 14.76
N SER A 436 -30.92 6.46 15.79
CA SER A 436 -30.94 5.95 17.17
C SER A 436 -31.83 4.72 17.35
N THR A 437 -32.75 4.46 16.42
CA THR A 437 -33.61 3.26 16.40
C THR A 437 -32.83 2.00 16.02
N ILE A 438 -31.66 2.14 15.39
CA ILE A 438 -30.79 1.02 15.01
C ILE A 438 -30.02 0.55 16.24
N ARG A 439 -30.53 -0.51 16.88
CA ARG A 439 -29.90 -1.11 18.06
C ARG A 439 -28.65 -1.92 17.74
N ILE A 440 -28.62 -2.57 16.57
CA ILE A 440 -27.51 -3.41 16.11
C ILE A 440 -27.06 -2.89 14.76
N TRP A 441 -25.84 -2.39 14.67
CA TRP A 441 -25.26 -1.87 13.43
C TRP A 441 -24.55 -2.99 12.66
N LYS A 442 -25.10 -3.42 11.52
CA LYS A 442 -24.46 -4.35 10.59
C LYS A 442 -23.58 -3.58 9.59
N PRO A 443 -22.42 -4.12 9.16
CA PRO A 443 -21.45 -3.41 8.32
C PRO A 443 -22.01 -2.84 7.00
N TYR A 444 -22.91 -3.54 6.30
CA TYR A 444 -23.56 -3.00 5.09
C TYR A 444 -24.40 -1.76 5.37
N MET A 445 -24.98 -1.64 6.57
CA MET A 445 -25.80 -0.48 6.95
C MET A 445 -24.98 0.79 7.08
N PHE A 446 -23.69 0.70 7.46
CA PHE A 446 -22.83 1.87 7.47
C PHE A 446 -22.70 2.46 6.07
N LYS A 447 -22.47 1.63 5.04
CA LYS A 447 -22.35 2.10 3.65
C LYS A 447 -23.65 2.74 3.16
N GLU A 448 -24.81 2.14 3.46
CA GLU A 448 -26.11 2.77 3.15
C GLU A 448 -26.30 4.09 3.88
N LYS A 449 -26.04 4.14 5.19
CA LYS A 449 -26.22 5.37 5.98
C LYS A 449 -25.22 6.46 5.62
N PHE A 450 -23.99 6.10 5.27
CA PHE A 450 -23.01 7.05 4.74
C PHE A 450 -23.46 7.61 3.38
N LYS A 451 -24.02 6.78 2.48
CA LYS A 451 -24.61 7.23 1.20
C LYS A 451 -25.83 8.13 1.40
N GLU A 452 -26.69 7.84 2.37
CA GLU A 452 -27.82 8.70 2.73
C GLU A 452 -27.34 10.09 3.16
N LEU A 453 -26.28 10.16 3.97
CA LEU A 453 -25.71 11.43 4.42
C LEU A 453 -25.10 12.26 3.28
N LEU A 454 -24.65 11.64 2.17
CA LEU A 454 -24.21 12.39 0.98
C LEU A 454 -25.34 13.18 0.30
N GLN A 455 -26.59 12.79 0.51
CA GLN A 455 -27.75 13.48 -0.07
C GLN A 455 -28.21 14.67 0.78
N ALA A 456 -27.67 14.83 1.99
CA ALA A 456 -28.01 15.95 2.86
C ALA A 456 -27.22 17.19 2.45
N ASP A 457 -27.82 18.37 2.52
CA ASP A 457 -27.09 19.62 2.40
C ASP A 457 -26.35 19.98 3.71
N GLU A 458 -25.48 20.98 3.66
CA GLU A 458 -24.68 21.38 4.81
C GLU A 458 -25.54 21.86 6.00
N SER A 459 -26.63 22.59 5.75
CA SER A 459 -27.54 23.08 6.79
C SER A 459 -28.21 21.91 7.52
N GLN A 460 -28.62 20.89 6.75
CA GLN A 460 -29.17 19.65 7.30
C GLN A 460 -28.13 18.93 8.16
N LEU A 461 -26.89 18.76 7.66
CA LEU A 461 -25.80 18.13 8.41
C LEU A 461 -25.50 18.87 9.73
N LEU A 462 -25.41 20.21 9.69
CA LEU A 462 -25.13 21.05 10.86
C LEU A 462 -26.23 20.97 11.93
N ASN A 463 -27.49 20.78 11.51
CA ASN A 463 -28.63 20.65 12.41
C ASN A 463 -28.84 19.24 12.97
N MET A 464 -28.12 18.22 12.49
CA MET A 464 -28.24 16.86 13.02
C MET A 464 -27.81 16.81 14.49
N LEU A 465 -28.51 15.99 15.27
CA LEU A 465 -28.22 15.77 16.68
C LEU A 465 -27.29 14.56 16.86
N VAL A 466 -26.20 14.76 17.57
CA VAL A 466 -25.19 13.74 17.89
C VAL A 466 -25.27 13.42 19.37
N PHE A 467 -25.40 12.14 19.71
CA PHE A 467 -25.31 11.66 21.08
C PHE A 467 -23.85 11.70 21.58
N GLN A 468 -23.59 12.53 22.59
CA GLN A 468 -22.31 12.55 23.28
C GLN A 468 -22.36 11.66 24.52
N LYS A 469 -21.73 10.48 24.44
CA LYS A 469 -21.68 9.50 25.54
C LYS A 469 -21.23 10.11 26.88
N TRP A 470 -20.22 10.96 26.86
CA TRP A 470 -19.61 11.56 28.06
C TRP A 470 -20.51 12.62 28.73
N ALA A 471 -21.34 13.31 27.97
CA ALA A 471 -22.27 14.32 28.48
C ALA A 471 -23.70 13.80 28.63
N ASN A 472 -23.93 12.54 28.25
CA ASN A 472 -25.24 11.88 28.20
C ASN A 472 -26.35 12.76 27.58
N LYS A 473 -26.03 13.47 26.50
CA LYS A 473 -26.96 14.40 25.83
C LYS A 473 -26.76 14.41 24.33
N TYR A 474 -27.80 14.86 23.62
CA TYR A 474 -27.72 15.18 22.20
C TYR A 474 -27.29 16.63 22.01
N VAL A 475 -26.35 16.87 21.09
CA VAL A 475 -25.90 18.20 20.68
C VAL A 475 -25.92 18.32 19.18
N LYS A 476 -26.14 19.52 18.64
CA LYS A 476 -26.05 19.74 17.20
C LYS A 476 -24.62 19.57 16.70
N VAL A 477 -24.45 19.11 15.46
CA VAL A 477 -23.14 19.12 14.77
C VAL A 477 -22.55 20.53 14.76
N GLU A 478 -23.37 21.56 14.55
CA GLU A 478 -22.97 22.96 14.64
C GLU A 478 -22.36 23.34 16.00
N SER A 479 -22.92 22.82 17.09
CA SER A 479 -22.35 23.06 18.43
C SER A 479 -20.96 22.45 18.58
N ILE A 480 -20.73 21.27 17.99
CA ILE A 480 -19.42 20.61 17.96
C ILE A 480 -18.42 21.42 17.11
N LEU A 481 -18.88 21.97 15.97
CA LEU A 481 -18.09 22.87 15.11
C LEU A 481 -17.66 24.14 15.85
N ASN A 482 -18.59 24.77 16.57
CA ASN A 482 -18.32 25.98 17.34
C ASN A 482 -17.37 25.71 18.51
N GLU A 483 -17.53 24.57 19.21
CA GLU A 483 -16.63 24.15 20.28
C GLU A 483 -15.20 23.93 19.75
N ALA A 484 -15.06 23.21 18.63
CA ALA A 484 -13.78 22.99 17.97
C ALA A 484 -13.15 24.31 17.51
N SER A 485 -13.95 25.23 16.96
CA SER A 485 -13.49 26.57 16.54
C SER A 485 -12.96 27.39 17.72
N SER A 486 -13.65 27.35 18.86
CA SER A 486 -13.18 28.00 20.10
C SER A 486 -11.84 27.45 20.56
N LYS A 487 -11.69 26.12 20.57
CA LYS A 487 -10.42 25.44 20.93
C LYS A 487 -9.26 25.84 20.03
N VAL A 488 -9.48 25.92 18.72
CA VAL A 488 -8.45 26.36 17.76
C VAL A 488 -8.05 27.81 18.02
N LYS A 489 -9.00 28.71 18.27
CA LYS A 489 -8.69 30.12 18.62
C LYS A 489 -7.85 30.23 19.89
N GLN A 490 -8.19 29.46 20.91
CA GLN A 490 -7.43 29.44 22.17
C GLN A 490 -6.01 28.91 21.94
N TYR A 491 -5.85 27.85 21.14
CA TYR A 491 -4.53 27.30 20.81
C TYR A 491 -3.68 28.30 19.99
N ALA A 492 -4.30 28.95 19.00
CA ALA A 492 -3.65 29.99 18.20
C ALA A 492 -3.15 31.16 19.05
N LYS A 493 -3.93 31.56 20.06
CA LYS A 493 -3.50 32.60 21.01
C LYS A 493 -2.24 32.18 21.77
N LYS A 494 -2.17 30.93 22.26
CA LYS A 494 -0.98 30.40 22.93
C LYS A 494 0.24 30.31 22.00
N GLU A 495 0.05 29.88 20.75
CA GLU A 495 1.16 29.87 19.79
C GLU A 495 1.65 31.29 19.44
N GLN A 496 0.74 32.27 19.35
CA GLN A 496 1.14 33.67 19.20
C GLN A 496 1.97 34.17 20.40
N GLU A 497 1.59 33.80 21.62
CA GLU A 497 2.36 34.12 22.84
C GLU A 497 3.76 33.49 22.82
N LEU A 498 3.90 32.26 22.30
CA LEU A 498 5.19 31.56 22.18
C LEU A 498 6.09 32.14 21.08
N LEU A 499 5.51 32.72 20.03
CA LEU A 499 6.26 33.34 18.94
C LEU A 499 6.95 34.65 19.34
N GLY A 500 6.45 35.35 20.37
CA GLY A 500 7.00 36.64 20.79
C GLY A 500 6.98 37.67 19.66
N ASN A 501 8.16 38.15 19.24
CA ASN A 501 8.33 39.15 18.16
C ASN A 501 8.47 38.54 16.75
N ASN A 502 8.27 37.23 16.56
CA ASN A 502 8.29 36.63 15.23
C ASN A 502 6.98 36.90 14.47
N ASP A 503 7.08 37.55 13.30
CA ASP A 503 5.97 37.86 12.40
C ASP A 503 5.50 36.65 11.57
N LYS A 504 4.97 35.61 12.24
CA LYS A 504 4.30 34.50 11.55
C LYS A 504 2.80 34.71 11.48
N THR A 505 2.21 34.44 10.31
CA THR A 505 0.76 34.47 10.12
C THR A 505 0.13 33.16 10.57
N ILE A 506 -0.82 33.21 11.52
CA ILE A 506 -1.51 32.01 12.02
C ILE A 506 -2.83 31.78 11.29
N HIS A 507 -2.92 30.68 10.54
CA HIS A 507 -4.13 30.20 9.88
C HIS A 507 -4.79 29.11 10.71
N LYS A 508 -6.10 29.24 10.93
CA LYS A 508 -6.89 28.40 11.84
C LYS A 508 -7.96 27.67 11.05
N PHE A 509 -8.05 26.35 11.21
CA PHE A 509 -9.04 25.53 10.52
C PHE A 509 -9.71 24.53 11.44
N VAL A 510 -10.98 24.26 11.17
CA VAL A 510 -11.74 23.17 11.77
C VAL A 510 -12.33 22.33 10.66
N VAL A 511 -12.23 21.01 10.83
CA VAL A 511 -12.74 20.03 9.89
C VAL A 511 -13.61 19.04 10.64
N ILE A 512 -14.85 18.88 10.21
CA ILE A 512 -15.80 17.92 10.77
C ILE A 512 -16.26 16.95 9.70
N GLN A 513 -16.03 15.67 9.91
CA GLN A 513 -16.60 14.61 9.09
C GLN A 513 -17.91 14.12 9.70
N VAL A 514 -19.02 14.29 8.98
CA VAL A 514 -20.35 13.76 9.32
C VAL A 514 -20.65 12.61 8.38
N GLY A 515 -20.31 11.39 8.78
CA GLY A 515 -20.45 10.28 7.86
C GLY A 515 -19.33 10.23 6.81
N TRP A 516 -19.69 10.36 5.54
CA TRP A 516 -18.77 10.65 4.43
C TRP A 516 -18.55 12.16 4.22
N PRO A 517 -19.61 13.00 4.22
CA PRO A 517 -19.44 14.45 4.09
C PRO A 517 -18.41 15.06 5.03
N LEU A 518 -17.59 15.97 4.48
CA LEU A 518 -16.52 16.67 5.18
C LEU A 518 -16.77 18.18 5.17
N ILE A 519 -16.99 18.78 6.34
CA ILE A 519 -17.22 20.22 6.51
C ILE A 519 -15.89 20.87 6.89
N VAL A 520 -15.34 21.70 6.01
CA VAL A 520 -14.11 22.47 6.26
C VAL A 520 -14.44 23.93 6.55
N ARG A 521 -13.86 24.47 7.62
CA ARG A 521 -14.04 25.88 8.04
C ARG A 521 -12.73 26.55 8.38
N LYS A 522 -12.48 27.67 7.72
CA LYS A 522 -11.48 28.65 8.17
C LYS A 522 -12.05 29.45 9.34
N VAL A 523 -11.29 29.54 10.41
CA VAL A 523 -11.69 30.25 11.63
C VAL A 523 -10.99 31.60 11.66
N ASN A 524 -11.78 32.67 11.70
CA ASN A 524 -11.24 34.05 11.78
C ASN A 524 -10.59 34.36 13.13
#